data_AF-A0A849YAK3-F1
#
_entry.id   AF-A0A849YAK3-F1
#
_cell.length_a   1.000
_cell.length_b   1.000
_cell.length_c   1.000
_cell.angle_alpha   90.00
_cell.angle_beta   90.00
_cell.angle_gamma   90.00
#
_symmetry.space_group_name_H-M   'P 1'
#
loop_
_entity.id
_entity.type
_entity.pdbx_description
1 polymer ?
#
loop_
_entity_poly.entity_id
_entity_poly.type
_entity_poly.pdbx_seq_one_letter_code
_entity_poly.pdbx_strand_id
1 'polypeptide(L)'
;SKDYAFGSGRLRRLVNFSLAPHDRSVVAALARIVAEEAERGDAVALRILEESSRALADTVWDLVDLLGMHGETYPLVAGGSLALRSRVYWKHFCAHLAEKTPFLKPVRAPWPPVVGNALVLLLQLDPQNASRTRARLKETVRAFYSPTDSSP
;
A
#
# COMPACT_ATOMS: atom_id res chain seq x y z
N SER A 1 25.12 35.84 -21.86
CA SER A 1 25.16 34.38 -22.06
C SER A 1 25.65 33.71 -20.77
N LYS A 2 24.76 33.47 -19.80
CA LYS A 2 25.09 32.86 -18.49
C LYS A 2 23.85 32.15 -17.90
N ASP A 3 23.29 31.16 -18.61
CA ASP A 3 22.10 30.42 -18.13
C ASP A 3 22.19 28.89 -18.17
N TYR A 4 23.38 28.30 -18.33
CA TYR A 4 23.53 26.82 -18.41
C TYR A 4 24.10 26.13 -17.15
N ALA A 5 24.40 26.85 -16.07
CA ALA A 5 25.09 26.27 -14.91
C ALA A 5 24.18 25.56 -13.89
N PHE A 6 22.86 25.81 -13.89
CA PHE A 6 21.95 25.31 -12.85
C PHE A 6 21.48 23.85 -13.02
N GLY A 7 21.64 23.26 -14.22
CA GLY A 7 21.13 21.92 -14.54
C GLY A 7 22.16 20.78 -14.46
N SER A 8 23.41 21.01 -14.87
CA SER A 8 24.37 19.91 -15.08
C SER A 8 24.83 19.23 -13.78
N GLY A 9 25.00 20.00 -12.69
CA GLY A 9 25.45 19.48 -11.40
C GLY A 9 24.39 18.68 -10.63
N ARG A 10 23.10 18.93 -10.86
CA ARG A 10 22.02 18.11 -10.28
C ARG A 10 21.82 16.83 -11.07
N LEU A 11 21.81 16.93 -12.41
CA LEU A 11 21.70 15.76 -13.27
C LEU A 11 22.86 14.78 -13.05
N ARG A 12 24.10 15.27 -12.95
CA ARG A 12 25.26 14.44 -12.62
C ARG A 12 25.12 13.75 -11.26
N ARG A 13 24.57 14.42 -10.25
CA ARG A 13 24.31 13.81 -8.95
C ARG A 13 23.24 12.73 -9.03
N LEU A 14 22.18 12.93 -9.81
CA LEU A 14 21.13 11.93 -10.00
C LEU A 14 21.64 10.71 -10.79
N VAL A 15 22.44 10.92 -11.82
CA VAL A 15 23.10 9.85 -12.58
C VAL A 15 24.03 9.06 -11.67
N ASN A 16 24.89 9.75 -10.91
CA ASN A 16 25.79 9.08 -9.95
C ASN A 16 25.02 8.33 -8.86
N PHE A 17 23.91 8.90 -8.38
CA PHE A 17 23.00 8.22 -7.47
C PHE A 17 22.44 6.95 -8.14
N SER A 18 21.91 7.04 -9.36
CA SER A 18 21.34 5.87 -10.06
C SER A 18 22.35 4.74 -10.33
N LEU A 19 23.64 5.07 -10.45
CA LEU A 19 24.70 4.10 -10.73
C LEU A 19 25.34 3.50 -9.48
N ALA A 20 25.17 4.14 -8.32
CA ALA A 20 25.69 3.62 -7.06
C ALA A 20 24.80 2.49 -6.52
N PRO A 21 25.38 1.45 -5.91
CA PRO A 21 24.61 0.42 -5.22
C PRO A 21 23.95 1.05 -3.99
N HIS A 22 22.61 1.03 -3.96
CA HIS A 22 21.83 1.48 -2.81
C HIS A 22 21.14 0.31 -2.14
N ASP A 23 20.96 0.45 -0.83
CA ASP A 23 20.00 -0.38 -0.13
C ASP A 23 18.59 -0.11 -0.67
N ARG A 24 17.77 -1.17 -0.80
CA ARG A 24 16.40 -1.05 -1.34
C ARG A 24 15.55 -0.08 -0.53
N SER A 25 15.81 0.09 0.76
CA SER A 25 15.10 1.04 1.62
C SER A 25 15.31 2.49 1.21
N VAL A 26 16.48 2.84 0.66
CA VAL A 26 16.78 4.21 0.20
C VAL A 26 15.88 4.58 -0.97
N VAL A 27 15.73 3.68 -1.94
CA VAL A 27 14.83 3.88 -3.08
C VAL A 27 13.36 3.85 -2.61
N ALA A 28 13.00 2.91 -1.73
CA ALA A 28 11.64 2.82 -1.20
C ALA A 28 11.21 4.08 -0.41
N ALA A 29 12.15 4.76 0.26
CA ALA A 29 11.87 6.01 0.97
C ALA A 29 11.37 7.12 0.04
N LEU A 30 11.74 7.09 -1.26
CA LEU A 30 11.26 8.04 -2.26
C LEU A 30 9.78 7.87 -2.60
N ALA A 31 9.20 6.68 -2.36
CA ALA A 31 7.79 6.41 -2.64
C ALA A 31 6.85 7.38 -1.89
N ARG A 32 7.26 7.83 -0.69
CA ARG A 32 6.52 8.87 0.06
C ARG A 32 6.49 10.19 -0.70
N ILE A 33 7.63 10.62 -1.24
CA ILE A 33 7.74 11.88 -1.99
C ILE A 33 6.88 11.79 -3.25
N VAL A 34 6.94 10.68 -3.98
CA VAL A 34 6.10 10.45 -5.16
C VAL A 34 4.61 10.54 -4.79
N ALA A 35 4.19 9.92 -3.68
CA ALA A 35 2.81 10.00 -3.21
C ALA A 35 2.39 11.44 -2.85
N GLU A 36 3.25 12.19 -2.17
CA GLU A 36 2.99 13.59 -1.79
C GLU A 36 2.87 14.50 -3.02
N GLU A 37 3.76 14.37 -4.02
CA GLU A 37 3.68 15.17 -5.25
C GLU A 37 2.49 14.77 -6.14
N ALA A 38 2.12 13.49 -6.17
CA ALA A 38 0.93 13.05 -6.91
C ALA A 38 -0.37 13.65 -6.32
N GLU A 39 -0.50 13.75 -4.99
CA GLU A 39 -1.63 14.44 -4.36
C GLU A 39 -1.65 15.95 -4.67
N ARG A 40 -0.49 16.55 -4.98
CA ARG A 40 -0.40 17.94 -5.47
C ARG A 40 -0.69 18.08 -6.97
N GLY A 41 -0.94 16.97 -7.68
CA GLY A 41 -1.26 16.96 -9.10
C GLY A 41 -0.04 16.93 -10.03
N ASP A 42 1.16 16.59 -9.53
CA ASP A 42 2.31 16.40 -10.41
C ASP A 42 2.06 15.24 -11.39
N ALA A 43 2.12 15.54 -12.68
CA ALA A 43 1.77 14.60 -13.73
C ALA A 43 2.74 13.40 -13.81
N VAL A 44 4.01 13.60 -13.47
CA VAL A 44 5.01 12.52 -13.49
C VAL A 44 4.78 11.58 -12.32
N ALA A 45 4.56 12.13 -11.13
CA ALA A 45 4.27 11.37 -9.92
C ALA A 45 2.97 10.58 -10.04
N LEU A 46 1.91 11.20 -10.59
CA LEU A 46 0.64 10.51 -10.89
C LEU A 46 0.86 9.31 -11.81
N ARG A 47 1.58 9.50 -12.92
CA ARG A 47 1.90 8.43 -13.86
C ARG A 47 2.70 7.30 -13.21
N ILE A 48 3.69 7.62 -12.37
CA ILE A 48 4.48 6.61 -11.65
C ILE A 48 3.58 5.76 -10.75
N LEU A 49 2.65 6.38 -10.01
CA LEU A 49 1.73 5.64 -9.15
C LEU A 49 0.73 4.81 -9.95
N GLU A 50 0.21 5.34 -11.05
CA GLU A 50 -0.70 4.60 -11.95
C GLU A 50 0.00 3.36 -12.51
N GLU A 51 1.17 3.51 -13.13
CA GLU A 51 1.97 2.41 -13.69
C GLU A 51 2.32 1.36 -12.62
N SER A 52 2.76 1.81 -11.44
CA SER A 52 3.07 0.91 -10.32
C SER A 52 1.85 0.17 -9.81
N SER A 53 0.69 0.84 -9.72
CA SER A 53 -0.56 0.22 -9.26
C SER A 53 -1.08 -0.80 -10.28
N ARG A 54 -0.98 -0.52 -11.58
CA ARG A 54 -1.35 -1.44 -12.66
C ARG A 54 -0.49 -2.69 -12.63
N ALA A 55 0.83 -2.54 -12.52
CA ALA A 55 1.74 -3.69 -12.46
C ALA A 55 1.43 -4.63 -11.28
N LEU A 56 1.08 -4.09 -10.12
CA LEU A 56 0.67 -4.91 -8.98
C LEU A 56 -0.70 -5.55 -9.20
N ALA A 57 -1.66 -4.85 -9.81
CA ALA A 57 -2.97 -5.41 -10.14
C ALA A 57 -2.86 -6.56 -11.15
N ASP A 58 -1.98 -6.45 -12.15
CA ASP A 58 -1.69 -7.54 -13.08
C ASP A 58 -1.09 -8.75 -12.34
N THR A 59 -0.18 -8.52 -11.39
CA THR A 59 0.38 -9.60 -10.55
C THR A 59 -0.71 -10.30 -9.73
N VAL A 60 -1.69 -9.56 -9.20
CA VAL A 60 -2.83 -10.13 -8.47
C VAL A 60 -3.69 -10.98 -9.40
N TRP A 61 -3.95 -10.52 -10.63
CA TRP A 61 -4.67 -11.29 -11.63
C TRP A 61 -3.95 -12.61 -11.95
N ASP A 62 -2.64 -12.57 -12.16
CA ASP A 62 -1.84 -13.78 -12.43
C ASP A 62 -1.96 -14.80 -11.28
N LEU A 63 -1.98 -14.32 -10.03
CA LEU A 63 -2.17 -15.18 -8.85
C LEU A 63 -3.57 -15.79 -8.79
N VAL A 64 -4.60 -14.98 -9.07
CA VAL A 64 -6.00 -15.45 -9.12
C VAL A 64 -6.16 -16.55 -10.16
N ASP A 65 -5.58 -16.36 -11.35
CA ASP A 65 -5.64 -17.33 -12.43
C ASP A 65 -4.89 -18.62 -12.07
N LEU A 66 -3.66 -18.48 -11.56
CA LEU A 66 -2.83 -19.61 -11.13
C LEU A 66 -3.52 -20.47 -10.07
N LEU A 67 -4.24 -19.85 -9.13
CA LEU A 67 -4.93 -20.55 -8.04
C LEU A 67 -6.35 -20.99 -8.40
N GLY A 68 -6.83 -20.69 -9.62
CA GLY A 68 -8.20 -21.00 -10.03
C GLY A 68 -9.27 -20.33 -9.17
N MET A 69 -8.96 -19.17 -8.57
CA MET A 69 -9.84 -18.44 -7.64
C MET A 69 -10.92 -17.64 -8.39
N HIS A 70 -11.44 -18.20 -9.47
CA HIS A 70 -12.47 -17.62 -10.32
C HIS A 70 -13.85 -17.96 -9.76
N GLY A 71 -14.75 -16.98 -9.68
CA GLY A 71 -16.18 -17.23 -9.41
C GLY A 71 -16.64 -17.14 -7.96
N GLU A 72 -15.72 -16.92 -7.01
CA GLU A 72 -16.05 -16.62 -5.62
C GLU A 72 -15.60 -15.20 -5.25
N THR A 73 -16.28 -14.61 -4.27
CA THR A 73 -15.91 -13.28 -3.77
C THR A 73 -14.88 -13.43 -2.65
N TYR A 74 -13.73 -12.79 -2.80
CA TYR A 74 -12.68 -12.78 -1.77
C TYR A 74 -12.34 -11.35 -1.31
N PRO A 75 -12.15 -11.12 0.00
CA PRO A 75 -11.57 -9.87 0.47
C PRO A 75 -10.08 -9.81 0.08
N LEU A 76 -9.66 -8.71 -0.54
CA LEU A 76 -8.26 -8.39 -0.80
C LEU A 76 -7.82 -7.32 0.20
N VAL A 77 -7.04 -7.71 1.20
CA VAL A 77 -6.63 -6.79 2.27
C VAL A 77 -5.39 -6.00 1.86
N ALA A 78 -5.46 -4.67 1.95
CA ALA A 78 -4.36 -3.76 1.67
C ALA A 78 -3.16 -4.03 2.60
N GLY A 79 -1.97 -4.14 1.99
CA GLY A 79 -0.70 -4.25 2.69
C GLY A 79 0.33 -3.26 2.14
N GLY A 80 1.26 -2.82 3.00
CA GLY A 80 2.30 -1.86 2.62
C GLY A 80 1.88 -0.39 2.71
N SER A 81 2.86 0.51 2.78
CA SER A 81 2.64 1.92 3.07
C SER A 81 1.86 2.66 1.98
N LEU A 82 2.09 2.38 0.70
CA LEU A 82 1.37 3.02 -0.41
C LEU A 82 -0.13 2.67 -0.37
N ALA A 83 -0.46 1.38 -0.33
CA ALA A 83 -1.84 0.92 -0.27
C ALA A 83 -2.57 1.43 0.98
N LEU A 84 -1.87 1.61 2.11
CA LEU A 84 -2.45 2.08 3.37
C LEU A 84 -2.52 3.62 3.51
N ARG A 85 -1.65 4.38 2.83
CA ARG A 85 -1.48 5.83 3.10
C ARG A 85 -1.65 6.73 1.88
N SER A 86 -1.49 6.23 0.67
CA SER A 86 -1.73 7.01 -0.56
C SER A 86 -3.13 6.74 -1.07
N ARG A 87 -3.98 7.77 -1.09
CA ARG A 87 -5.34 7.68 -1.64
C ARG A 87 -5.29 7.54 -3.15
N VAL A 88 -4.45 8.35 -3.82
CA VAL A 88 -4.24 8.27 -5.27
C VAL A 88 -3.81 6.86 -5.70
N TYR A 89 -2.77 6.28 -5.08
CA TYR A 89 -2.31 4.94 -5.44
C TYR A 89 -3.40 3.89 -5.28
N TRP A 90 -4.09 3.89 -4.14
CA TRP A 90 -5.12 2.90 -3.84
C TRP A 90 -6.31 2.99 -4.78
N LYS A 91 -6.73 4.21 -5.14
CA LYS A 91 -7.78 4.43 -6.12
C LYS A 91 -7.42 3.82 -7.48
N HIS A 92 -6.21 4.08 -7.99
CA HIS A 92 -5.76 3.52 -9.27
C HIS A 92 -5.64 2.00 -9.21
N PHE A 93 -5.07 1.46 -8.13
CA PHE A 93 -4.98 0.02 -7.90
C PHE A 93 -6.36 -0.66 -7.92
N CYS A 94 -7.32 -0.11 -7.18
CA CYS A 94 -8.68 -0.65 -7.14
C CYS A 94 -9.37 -0.57 -8.50
N ALA A 95 -9.16 0.52 -9.24
CA ALA A 95 -9.72 0.68 -10.59
C ALA A 95 -9.18 -0.42 -11.53
N HIS A 96 -7.87 -0.65 -11.55
CA HIS A 96 -7.28 -1.69 -12.40
C HIS A 96 -7.68 -3.11 -11.98
N LEU A 97 -7.80 -3.37 -10.67
CA LEU A 97 -8.31 -4.66 -10.20
C LEU A 97 -9.75 -4.92 -10.64
N ALA A 98 -10.61 -3.90 -10.63
CA ALA A 98 -12.01 -4.05 -11.01
C ALA A 98 -12.19 -4.45 -12.48
N GLU A 99 -11.22 -4.13 -13.35
CA GLU A 99 -11.25 -4.49 -14.78
C GLU A 99 -11.20 -6.00 -15.00
N LYS A 100 -10.34 -6.72 -14.26
CA LYS A 100 -10.09 -8.16 -14.45
C LYS A 100 -10.62 -9.05 -13.33
N THR A 101 -10.79 -8.50 -12.14
CA THR A 101 -11.14 -9.24 -10.91
C THR A 101 -12.28 -8.58 -10.14
N PRO A 102 -13.46 -8.34 -10.74
CA PRO A 102 -14.56 -7.63 -10.08
C PRO A 102 -15.13 -8.36 -8.84
N PHE A 103 -14.80 -9.63 -8.64
CA PHE A 103 -15.17 -10.43 -7.48
C PHE A 103 -14.23 -10.25 -6.29
N LEU A 104 -13.03 -9.71 -6.48
CA LEU A 104 -12.18 -9.30 -5.37
C LEU A 104 -12.76 -8.02 -4.75
N LYS A 105 -12.78 -7.98 -3.42
CA LYS A 105 -13.22 -6.81 -2.64
C LYS A 105 -12.02 -6.20 -1.95
N PRO A 106 -11.40 -5.13 -2.51
CA PRO A 106 -10.32 -4.42 -1.86
C PRO A 106 -10.77 -3.83 -0.52
N VAL A 107 -10.01 -4.06 0.54
CA VAL A 107 -10.31 -3.57 1.90
C VAL A 107 -9.05 -3.03 2.55
N ARG A 108 -9.13 -1.82 3.10
CA ARG A 108 -8.15 -1.32 4.07
C ARG A 108 -8.56 -1.75 5.46
N ALA A 109 -7.71 -2.52 6.14
CA ALA A 109 -7.98 -2.90 7.51
C ALA A 109 -8.10 -1.64 8.39
N PRO A 110 -9.09 -1.58 9.30
CA PRO A 110 -9.31 -0.41 10.15
C PRO A 110 -8.23 -0.26 11.23
N TRP A 111 -7.43 -1.31 11.45
CA TRP A 111 -6.39 -1.35 12.48
C TRP A 111 -5.07 -1.83 11.89
N PRO A 112 -3.93 -1.38 12.47
CA PRO A 112 -2.62 -1.86 12.06
C PRO A 112 -2.43 -3.37 12.28
N PRO A 113 -1.57 -4.03 11.47
CA PRO A 113 -1.29 -5.47 11.60
C PRO A 113 -0.81 -5.92 13.00
N VAL A 114 -0.15 -5.04 13.77
CA VAL A 114 0.30 -5.36 15.14
C VAL A 114 -0.86 -5.74 16.08
N VAL A 115 -2.08 -5.25 15.81
CA VAL A 115 -3.29 -5.68 16.55
C VAL A 115 -3.59 -7.16 16.31
N GLY A 116 -3.37 -7.65 15.08
CA GLY A 116 -3.49 -9.07 14.75
C GLY A 116 -2.47 -9.92 15.51
N ASN A 117 -1.22 -9.46 15.62
CA ASN A 117 -0.18 -10.16 16.38
C ASN A 117 -0.55 -10.26 17.87
N ALA A 118 -1.03 -9.17 18.46
CA ALA A 118 -1.51 -9.17 19.84
C ALA A 118 -2.70 -10.14 20.03
N LEU A 119 -3.64 -10.16 19.07
CA LEU A 119 -4.77 -11.08 19.12
C LEU A 119 -4.32 -12.53 19.12
N VAL A 120 -3.39 -12.91 18.22
CA VAL A 120 -2.87 -14.28 18.15
C VAL A 120 -2.28 -14.72 19.48
N LEU A 121 -1.40 -13.89 20.07
CA LEU A 121 -0.77 -14.19 21.36
C LEU A 121 -1.81 -14.33 22.49
N LEU A 122 -2.77 -13.41 22.57
CA LEU A 122 -3.79 -13.45 23.62
C LEU A 122 -4.72 -14.66 23.48
N LEU A 123 -5.04 -15.08 22.25
CA LEU A 123 -5.82 -16.29 22.01
C LEU A 123 -5.06 -17.57 22.37
N GLN A 124 -3.72 -17.56 22.28
CA GLN A 124 -2.88 -18.68 22.73
C GLN A 124 -2.81 -18.76 24.26
N LEU A 125 -2.75 -17.62 24.95
CA LEU A 125 -2.68 -17.55 26.40
C LEU A 125 -4.01 -17.89 27.08
N ASP A 126 -5.14 -17.54 26.46
CA ASP A 126 -6.48 -17.82 26.98
C ASP A 126 -7.45 -18.28 25.88
N PRO A 127 -7.31 -19.53 25.38
CA PRO A 127 -8.13 -20.05 24.29
C PRO A 127 -9.61 -20.17 24.66
N GLN A 128 -9.92 -20.46 25.93
CA GLN A 128 -11.28 -20.69 26.39
C GLN A 128 -12.12 -19.40 26.42
N ASN A 129 -11.47 -18.24 26.53
CA ASN A 129 -12.15 -16.94 26.53
C ASN A 129 -11.97 -16.16 25.22
N ALA A 130 -11.74 -16.85 24.09
CA ALA A 130 -11.45 -16.23 22.79
C ALA A 130 -12.40 -15.06 22.41
N SER A 131 -13.71 -15.24 22.62
CA SER A 131 -14.71 -14.21 22.33
C SER A 131 -14.54 -12.96 23.20
N ARG A 132 -14.27 -13.14 24.50
CA ARG A 132 -14.02 -12.04 25.45
C ARG A 132 -12.71 -11.33 25.13
N THR A 133 -11.65 -12.09 24.83
CA THR A 133 -10.35 -11.57 24.42
C THR A 133 -10.46 -10.71 23.17
N ARG A 134 -11.19 -11.18 22.15
CA ARG A 134 -11.47 -10.41 20.93
C ARG A 134 -12.21 -9.11 21.24
N ALA A 135 -13.29 -9.18 22.03
CA ALA A 135 -14.08 -8.00 22.37
C ALA A 135 -13.26 -6.96 23.14
N ARG A 136 -12.50 -7.40 24.14
CA ARG A 136 -11.66 -6.52 24.96
C ARG A 136 -10.52 -5.89 24.15
N LEU A 137 -9.87 -6.65 23.26
CA LEU A 137 -8.84 -6.11 22.38
C LEU A 137 -9.42 -5.03 21.46
N LYS A 138 -10.60 -5.28 20.86
CA LYS A 138 -11.27 -4.28 20.02
C LYS A 138 -11.59 -2.99 20.78
N GLU A 139 -12.06 -3.11 22.03
CA GLU A 139 -12.33 -1.97 22.90
C GLU A 139 -11.05 -1.17 23.19
N THR A 140 -9.97 -1.85 23.60
CA THR A 140 -8.67 -1.22 23.87
C THR A 140 -8.12 -0.51 22.63
N VAL A 141 -8.13 -1.16 21.47
CA VAL A 141 -7.55 -0.62 20.22
C VAL A 141 -8.24 0.65 19.76
N ARG A 142 -9.56 0.78 19.98
CA ARG A 142 -10.32 2.00 19.65
C ARG A 142 -9.82 3.24 20.38
N ALA A 143 -9.21 3.08 21.56
CA ALA A 143 -8.63 4.21 22.29
C ALA A 143 -7.31 4.72 21.68
N PHE A 144 -6.62 3.90 20.89
CA PHE A 144 -5.29 4.21 20.33
C PHE A 144 -5.31 4.52 18.84
N TYR A 145 -6.28 3.98 18.10
CA TYR A 145 -6.33 4.10 16.64
C TYR A 145 -7.71 4.60 16.20
N SER A 146 -7.71 5.70 15.45
CA SER A 146 -8.89 6.11 14.68
C SER A 146 -9.06 5.18 13.48
N PRO A 147 -10.29 4.80 13.09
CA PRO A 147 -10.52 3.96 11.92
C PRO A 147 -9.91 4.63 10.68
N THR A 148 -9.11 3.89 9.92
CA THR A 148 -8.67 4.31 8.58
C THR A 148 -9.88 4.48 7.70
N ASP A 149 -9.93 5.59 6.96
CA ASP A 149 -11.04 5.90 6.04
C ASP A 149 -11.19 4.75 5.02
N SER A 150 -12.32 4.05 5.08
CA SER A 150 -12.55 2.79 4.36
C SER A 150 -13.05 2.99 2.93
N SER A 151 -12.95 4.21 2.39
CA SER A 151 -13.36 4.49 1.03
C SER A 151 -12.32 3.95 0.01
N PRO A 152 -12.78 3.24 -1.04
CA PRO A 152 -11.94 2.92 -2.21
C PRO A 152 -11.42 4.16 -2.93
#